data_AF-A0A4Y8HYK0-F1
#
_entry.id   AF-A0A4Y8HYK0-F1
#
_cell.length_a   1.000
_cell.length_b   1.000
_cell.length_c   1.000
_cell.angle_alpha   90.00
_cell.angle_beta   90.00
_cell.angle_gamma   90.00
#
_symmetry.space_group_name_H-M   'P 1'
#
loop_
_entity.id
_entity.type
_entity.pdbx_description
1 polymer ?
#
loop_
_entity_poly.entity_id
_entity_poly.type
_entity_poly.pdbx_seq_one_letter_code
_entity_poly.pdbx_strand_id
1 'polypeptide(L)'
;MNREKLIVILILILLLFSLTGCINNELTDEDLIVNLIDTWVEGFKEKNLDKYMGVYSPLLIVEEQDGEGNTLETYDYVEKYSRLKEIFDADTSISAVTNAINVVVSGLVATATFFVDYEIVSTIDDIEILINGRNM
;
A
#
# COMPACT_ATOMS: atom_id res chain seq x y z
N MET A 1 -14.20 -41.81 -40.76
CA MET A 1 -14.50 -40.72 -39.83
C MET A 1 -14.58 -39.43 -40.63
N ASN A 2 -15.76 -38.81 -40.73
CA ASN A 2 -15.99 -37.71 -41.67
C ASN A 2 -15.27 -36.43 -41.20
N ARG A 3 -14.73 -35.66 -42.15
CA ARG A 3 -13.96 -34.42 -41.92
C ARG A 3 -14.69 -33.42 -41.01
N GLU A 4 -16.02 -33.39 -41.06
CA GLU A 4 -16.88 -32.59 -40.19
C GLU A 4 -16.79 -33.01 -38.71
N LYS A 5 -16.72 -34.31 -38.41
CA LYS A 5 -16.55 -34.80 -37.03
C LYS A 5 -15.18 -34.41 -36.46
N LEU A 6 -14.15 -34.36 -37.30
CA LEU A 6 -12.80 -33.94 -36.89
C LEU A 6 -12.76 -32.45 -36.50
N ILE A 7 -13.45 -31.59 -37.27
CA ILE A 7 -13.52 -30.14 -37.03
C ILE A 7 -14.27 -29.84 -35.72
N VAL A 8 -15.39 -30.53 -35.48
CA VAL A 8 -16.18 -30.36 -34.25
C VAL A 8 -15.39 -30.77 -33.01
N ILE A 9 -14.61 -31.86 -33.09
CA ILE A 9 -13.74 -32.31 -31.99
C ILE A 9 -12.64 -31.28 -31.72
N LEU A 10 -12.02 -30.70 -32.75
CA LEU A 10 -10.98 -29.69 -32.60
C LEU A 10 -11.51 -28.39 -31.95
N ILE A 11 -12.71 -27.94 -32.32
CA ILE A 11 -13.36 -26.76 -31.74
C ILE A 11 -13.72 -27.01 -30.26
N LEU A 12 -14.22 -28.20 -29.91
CA LEU A 12 -14.51 -28.57 -28.54
C LEU A 12 -13.27 -28.59 -27.65
N ILE A 13 -12.13 -29.09 -28.17
CA ILE A 13 -10.85 -29.08 -27.45
C ILE A 13 -10.35 -27.64 -27.26
N LEU A 14 -10.42 -26.79 -28.28
CA LEU A 14 -10.05 -25.37 -28.18
C LEU A 14 -10.94 -24.61 -27.18
N LEU A 15 -12.25 -24.90 -27.15
CA LEU A 15 -13.18 -24.33 -26.17
C LEU A 15 -12.85 -24.79 -24.74
N LEU A 16 -12.51 -26.07 -24.55
CA LEU A 16 -12.05 -26.60 -23.26
C LEU A 16 -10.76 -25.93 -22.79
N PHE A 17 -9.81 -25.65 -23.68
CA PHE A 17 -8.59 -24.91 -23.34
C PHE A 17 -8.87 -23.43 -23.03
N SER A 18 -9.83 -22.79 -23.72
CA SER A 18 -10.24 -21.41 -23.40
C SER A 18 -10.99 -21.29 -22.07
N LEU A 19 -11.70 -22.36 -21.65
CA LEU A 19 -12.37 -22.43 -20.35
C LEU A 19 -11.40 -22.70 -19.19
N THR A 20 -10.31 -23.44 -19.44
CA THR A 20 -9.21 -23.58 -18.46
C THR A 20 -8.32 -22.33 -18.37
N GLY A 21 -8.47 -21.37 -19.30
CA GLY A 21 -7.77 -20.09 -19.31
C GLY A 21 -8.34 -19.04 -18.36
N CYS A 22 -9.54 -19.27 -17.81
CA CYS A 22 -9.98 -18.59 -16.59
C CYS A 22 -9.38 -19.30 -15.37
N ILE A 23 -8.04 -19.33 -15.31
CA ILE A 23 -7.36 -19.56 -14.04
C ILE A 23 -7.69 -18.30 -13.23
N ASN A 24 -8.67 -18.38 -12.34
CA ASN A 24 -8.74 -17.46 -11.24
C ASN A 24 -7.38 -17.59 -10.53
N ASN A 25 -6.47 -16.66 -10.77
CA ASN A 25 -5.40 -16.42 -9.82
C ASN A 25 -6.11 -15.94 -8.55
N GLU A 26 -6.52 -16.88 -7.69
CA GLU A 26 -6.93 -16.56 -6.34
C GLU A 26 -5.73 -15.85 -5.71
N LEU A 27 -5.86 -14.53 -5.53
CA LEU A 27 -4.91 -13.72 -4.79
C LEU A 27 -4.76 -14.37 -3.42
N THR A 28 -3.53 -14.69 -3.04
CA THR A 28 -3.25 -15.19 -1.70
C THR A 28 -3.41 -14.04 -0.70
N ASP A 29 -3.63 -14.38 0.57
CA ASP A 29 -3.64 -13.37 1.64
C ASP A 29 -2.32 -12.58 1.66
N GLU A 30 -1.19 -13.22 1.33
CA GLU A 30 0.11 -12.57 1.19
C GLU A 30 0.12 -11.54 0.05
N ASP A 31 -0.42 -11.89 -1.13
CA ASP A 31 -0.53 -10.96 -2.26
C ASP A 31 -1.41 -9.75 -1.92
N LEU A 32 -2.47 -9.95 -1.14
CA LEU A 32 -3.34 -8.86 -0.69
C LEU A 32 -2.58 -7.91 0.25
N ILE A 33 -1.81 -8.44 1.20
CA ILE A 33 -1.00 -7.62 2.11
C ILE A 33 0.10 -6.86 1.37
N VAL A 34 0.77 -7.50 0.41
CA VAL A 34 1.78 -6.82 -0.44
C VAL A 34 1.13 -5.68 -1.22
N ASN A 35 -0.04 -5.91 -1.84
CA ASN A 35 -0.78 -4.87 -2.55
C ASN A 35 -1.21 -3.71 -1.64
N LEU A 36 -1.55 -3.97 -0.37
CA LEU A 36 -1.84 -2.93 0.61
C LEU A 36 -0.60 -2.08 0.93
N ILE A 37 0.56 -2.72 1.11
CA ILE A 37 1.84 -2.01 1.35
C ILE A 37 2.20 -1.17 0.12
N ASP A 38 2.07 -1.71 -1.09
CA ASP A 38 2.35 -0.97 -2.32
C ASP A 38 1.39 0.21 -2.50
N THR A 39 0.10 0.03 -2.22
CA THR A 39 -0.89 1.12 -2.25
C THR A 39 -0.55 2.22 -1.25
N TRP A 40 -0.11 1.84 -0.06
CA TRP A 40 0.31 2.76 0.99
C TRP A 40 1.55 3.56 0.58
N VAL A 41 2.62 2.90 0.10
CA VAL A 41 3.84 3.58 -0.38
C VAL A 41 3.55 4.45 -1.59
N GLU A 42 2.73 3.99 -2.53
CA GLU A 42 2.37 4.76 -3.71
C GLU A 42 1.52 5.98 -3.35
N GLY A 43 0.58 5.85 -2.40
CA GLY A 43 -0.17 6.99 -1.87
C GLY A 43 0.74 8.07 -1.29
N PHE A 44 1.80 7.68 -0.58
CA PHE A 44 2.81 8.61 -0.09
C PHE A 44 3.60 9.27 -1.22
N LYS A 45 4.10 8.48 -2.18
CA LYS A 45 4.86 8.96 -3.35
C LYS A 45 4.07 9.96 -4.19
N GLU A 46 2.79 9.69 -4.39
CA GLU A 46 1.87 10.53 -5.18
C GLU A 46 1.31 11.72 -4.40
N LYS A 47 1.66 11.84 -3.11
CA LYS A 47 1.07 12.82 -2.17
C LYS A 47 -0.46 12.77 -2.20
N ASN A 48 -1.01 11.56 -2.32
CA ASN A 48 -2.43 11.28 -2.28
C ASN A 48 -2.81 10.76 -0.89
N LEU A 49 -3.25 11.69 -0.02
CA LEU A 49 -3.57 11.38 1.38
C LEU A 49 -4.72 10.38 1.50
N ASP A 50 -5.73 10.46 0.63
CA ASP A 50 -6.88 9.54 0.66
C ASP A 50 -6.45 8.11 0.33
N LYS A 51 -5.56 7.95 -0.65
CA LYS A 51 -4.98 6.65 -1.01
C LYS A 51 -4.11 6.09 0.11
N TYR A 52 -3.27 6.95 0.72
CA TYR A 52 -2.42 6.57 1.85
C TYR A 52 -3.22 6.19 3.09
N MET A 53 -4.26 6.95 3.43
CA MET A 53 -5.10 6.70 4.60
C MET A 53 -6.11 5.58 4.37
N GLY A 54 -6.50 5.33 3.12
CA GLY A 54 -7.50 4.32 2.75
C GLY A 54 -7.10 2.87 3.03
N VAL A 55 -5.81 2.59 3.28
CA VAL A 55 -5.36 1.24 3.70
C VAL A 55 -5.53 1.01 5.20
N TYR A 56 -5.72 2.06 5.99
CA TYR A 56 -5.90 1.94 7.44
C TYR A 56 -7.35 1.60 7.78
N SER A 57 -7.54 0.81 8.84
CA SER A 57 -8.86 0.56 9.41
C SER A 57 -9.47 1.88 9.93
N PRO A 58 -10.78 2.12 9.76
CA PRO A 58 -11.46 3.23 10.44
C PRO A 58 -11.40 3.13 11.97
N LEU A 59 -11.11 1.94 12.51
CA LEU A 59 -10.88 1.69 13.94
C LEU A 59 -9.40 1.83 14.33
N LEU A 60 -8.58 2.44 13.47
CA LEU A 60 -7.17 2.67 13.74
C LEU A 60 -7.02 3.48 15.03
N ILE A 61 -6.24 2.92 15.94
CA ILE A 61 -5.69 3.61 17.10
C ILE A 61 -4.18 3.54 16.90
N VAL A 62 -3.55 4.70 16.75
CA VAL A 62 -2.10 4.79 16.58
C VAL A 62 -1.50 5.26 17.88
N GLU A 63 -0.45 4.56 18.31
CA GLU A 63 0.45 5.02 19.36
C GLU A 63 1.76 5.38 18.67
N GLU A 64 2.04 6.67 18.55
CA GLU A 64 3.30 7.19 18.01
C GLU A 64 4.05 7.93 19.11
N GLN A 65 5.36 7.74 19.14
CA GLN A 65 6.23 8.47 20.03
C GLN A 65 6.58 9.80 19.36
N ASP A 66 6.21 10.92 19.98
CA ASP A 66 6.64 12.22 19.49
C ASP A 66 8.17 12.38 19.66
N GLY A 67 8.79 13.21 18.82
CA GLY A 67 10.24 13.43 18.84
C GLY A 67 10.75 14.22 20.06
N GLU A 68 9.86 14.74 20.91
CA GLU A 68 10.16 15.58 22.07
C GLU A 68 9.62 14.98 23.38
N GLY A 69 9.67 13.66 23.55
CA GLY A 69 9.25 13.07 24.81
C GLY A 69 9.24 11.55 24.84
N ASN A 70 9.30 10.99 26.05
CA ASN A 70 8.93 9.59 26.28
C ASN A 70 7.40 9.41 26.33
N THR A 71 6.64 10.38 25.81
CA THR A 71 5.18 10.38 25.78
C THR A 71 4.70 9.73 24.49
N LEU A 72 3.99 8.61 24.64
CA LEU A 72 3.22 8.01 23.56
C LEU A 72 1.94 8.83 23.39
N GLU A 73 1.78 9.42 22.21
CA GLU A 73 0.51 10.04 21.84
C GLU A 73 -0.38 8.98 21.20
N THR A 74 -1.63 8.91 21.66
CA THR A 74 -2.64 8.04 21.06
C THR A 74 -3.62 8.89 20.28
N TYR A 75 -3.80 8.57 19.00
CA TYR A 75 -4.76 9.27 18.14
C TYR A 75 -5.53 8.33 17.24
N ASP A 76 -6.74 8.77 16.91
CA ASP A 76 -7.65 8.04 16.03
C ASP A 76 -7.38 8.32 14.54
N TYR A 77 -8.14 7.65 13.67
CA TYR A 77 -8.05 7.81 12.23
C TYR A 77 -8.21 9.26 11.76
N VAL A 78 -9.15 10.01 12.35
CA VAL A 78 -9.49 11.39 11.93
C VAL A 78 -8.37 12.34 12.28
N GLU A 79 -7.86 12.22 13.50
CA GLU A 79 -6.73 13.03 13.96
C GLU A 79 -5.46 12.73 13.16
N LYS A 80 -5.15 11.45 12.89
CA LYS A 80 -4.02 11.07 12.02
C LYS A 80 -4.15 11.68 10.62
N TYR A 81 -5.34 11.57 10.02
CA TYR A 81 -5.61 12.16 8.71
C TYR A 81 -5.34 13.67 8.72
N SER A 82 -5.83 14.38 9.75
CA SER A 82 -5.63 15.83 9.89
C SER A 82 -4.15 16.21 10.05
N ARG A 83 -3.38 15.46 10.85
CA ARG A 83 -1.94 15.73 11.07
C ARG A 83 -1.11 15.50 9.81
N LEU A 84 -1.43 14.48 9.03
CA LEU A 84 -0.73 14.17 7.79
C LEU A 84 -1.05 15.15 6.66
N LYS A 85 -2.18 15.88 6.75
CA LYS A 85 -2.62 16.81 5.71
C LYS A 85 -1.56 17.84 5.35
N GLU A 86 -0.92 18.46 6.34
CA GLU A 86 0.10 19.49 6.09
C GLU A 86 1.34 18.92 5.39
N ILE A 87 1.74 17.69 5.73
CA ILE A 87 2.86 17.00 5.10
C ILE A 87 2.53 16.66 3.64
N PHE A 88 1.32 16.17 3.38
CA PHE A 88 0.87 15.81 2.04
C PHE A 88 0.56 17.03 1.16
N ASP A 89 0.21 18.18 1.74
CA ASP A 89 -0.03 19.43 1.02
C ASP A 89 1.28 20.20 0.73
N ALA A 90 2.38 19.94 1.45
CA ALA A 90 3.67 20.63 1.29
C ALA A 90 4.26 20.50 -0.13
N ASP A 91 4.87 21.56 -0.67
CA ASP A 91 5.47 21.53 -2.02
C ASP A 91 6.78 20.71 -2.05
N THR A 92 6.63 19.40 -2.13
CA THR A 92 7.73 18.43 -2.06
C THR A 92 7.54 17.35 -3.13
N SER A 93 8.65 16.79 -3.57
CA SER A 93 8.70 15.58 -4.39
C SER A 93 9.17 14.42 -3.54
N ILE A 94 8.47 13.30 -3.60
CA ILE A 94 8.76 12.10 -2.82
C ILE A 94 9.10 10.97 -3.77
N SER A 95 10.24 10.33 -3.55
CA SER A 95 10.58 9.03 -4.12
C SER A 95 10.53 8.01 -2.99
N ALA A 96 9.95 6.84 -3.23
CA ALA A 96 9.87 5.78 -2.23
C ALA A 96 9.92 4.42 -2.91
N VAL A 97 10.68 3.48 -2.32
CA VAL A 97 10.80 2.10 -2.78
C VAL A 97 10.68 1.14 -1.59
N THR A 98 9.82 0.14 -1.73
CA THR A 98 9.67 -0.93 -0.75
C THR A 98 10.69 -2.03 -1.00
N ASN A 99 11.39 -2.48 0.04
CA ASN A 99 12.40 -3.52 -0.02
C ASN A 99 12.15 -4.59 1.05
N ALA A 100 12.51 -5.84 0.71
CA ALA A 100 12.49 -7.01 1.61
C ALA A 100 11.18 -7.17 2.42
N ILE A 101 10.05 -7.29 1.73
CA ILE A 101 8.75 -7.55 2.34
C ILE A 101 8.70 -9.00 2.83
N ASN A 102 8.45 -9.18 4.12
CA ASN A 102 8.16 -10.46 4.75
C ASN A 102 6.75 -10.41 5.34
N VAL A 103 5.87 -11.32 4.92
CA VAL A 103 4.49 -11.41 5.42
C VAL A 103 4.32 -12.75 6.13
N VAL A 104 3.72 -12.73 7.32
CA VAL A 104 3.32 -13.92 8.07
C VAL A 104 1.83 -13.85 8.31
N VAL A 105 1.08 -14.76 7.70
CA VAL A 105 -0.37 -14.87 7.86
C VAL A 105 -0.69 -15.87 8.97
N SER A 106 -1.54 -15.46 9.91
CA SER A 106 -2.02 -16.29 11.03
C SER A 106 -3.54 -16.15 11.16
N GLY A 107 -4.26 -16.94 10.36
CA GLY A 107 -5.72 -16.88 10.28
C GLY A 107 -6.16 -15.58 9.61
N LEU A 108 -7.01 -14.80 10.28
CA LEU A 108 -7.52 -13.52 9.76
C LEU A 108 -6.62 -12.32 10.04
N VAL A 109 -5.43 -12.56 10.62
CA VAL A 109 -4.47 -11.51 10.96
C VAL A 109 -3.17 -11.82 10.22
N ALA A 110 -2.59 -10.80 9.60
CA ALA A 110 -1.27 -10.88 8.99
C ALA A 110 -0.36 -9.84 9.61
N THR A 111 0.91 -10.22 9.77
CA THR A 111 1.97 -9.31 10.18
C THR A 111 2.92 -9.16 9.01
N ALA A 112 3.18 -7.91 8.61
CA ALA A 112 4.17 -7.59 7.60
C ALA A 112 5.35 -6.86 8.23
N THR A 113 6.56 -7.19 7.79
CA THR A 113 7.78 -6.46 8.08
C THR A 113 8.48 -6.16 6.77
N PHE A 114 8.82 -4.90 6.54
CA PHE A 114 9.39 -4.43 5.29
C PHE A 114 10.23 -3.18 5.54
N PHE A 115 11.10 -2.85 4.59
CA PHE A 115 11.85 -1.61 4.59
C PHE A 115 11.28 -0.68 3.52
N VAL A 116 11.26 0.62 3.81
CA VAL A 116 10.94 1.65 2.83
C VAL A 116 12.07 2.66 2.81
N ASP A 117 12.72 2.75 1.67
CA ASP A 117 13.71 3.79 1.41
C ASP A 117 12.98 4.97 0.77
N TYR A 118 12.96 6.11 1.46
CA TYR A 118 12.35 7.34 0.97
C TYR A 118 13.38 8.45 0.76
N GLU A 119 13.18 9.22 -0.29
CA GLU A 119 13.90 10.45 -0.58
C GLU A 119 12.87 11.56 -0.77
N ILE A 120 12.95 12.61 0.05
CA ILE A 120 12.07 13.77 -0.02
C ILE A 120 12.91 14.97 -0.47
N VAL A 121 12.55 15.55 -1.60
CA VAL A 121 13.19 16.74 -2.15
C VAL A 121 12.19 17.90 -2.05
N SER A 122 12.62 19.00 -1.44
CA SER A 122 11.85 20.24 -1.40
C SER A 122 12.43 21.27 -2.34
N THR A 123 11.55 22.02 -3.01
CA THR A 123 11.90 23.19 -3.82
C THR A 123 12.01 24.47 -3.00
N ILE A 124 11.62 24.44 -1.71
CA ILE A 124 11.61 25.58 -0.79
C ILE A 124 12.21 25.15 0.56
N ASP A 125 13.04 25.99 1.18
CA ASP A 125 13.66 25.81 2.51
C ASP A 125 12.67 25.53 3.69
N ASP A 126 11.38 25.36 3.41
CA ASP A 126 10.30 25.19 4.39
C ASP A 126 10.29 23.82 5.09
N ILE A 127 10.97 22.79 4.56
CA ILE A 127 11.11 21.50 5.27
C ILE A 127 11.94 21.66 6.55
N GLU A 128 12.91 22.57 6.57
CA GLU A 128 13.71 22.81 7.78
C GLU A 128 12.84 23.38 8.90
N ILE A 129 11.76 24.10 8.59
CA ILE A 129 10.83 24.65 9.59
C ILE A 129 9.78 23.62 10.04
N LEU A 130 9.34 22.68 9.21
CA LEU A 130 8.38 21.65 9.64
C LEU A 130 9.05 20.46 10.38
N ILE A 131 10.33 20.18 10.09
CA ILE A 131 11.11 19.16 10.79
C ILE A 131 11.84 19.75 12.02
N ASN A 132 12.41 20.97 11.92
CA ASN A 132 13.08 21.62 13.07
C ASN A 132 12.22 22.64 13.83
N GLY A 133 11.05 23.06 13.33
CA GLY A 133 10.11 23.90 14.09
C GLY A 133 9.26 23.13 15.10
N ARG A 134 9.38 21.79 15.11
CA ARG A 134 9.05 20.95 16.27
C ARG A 134 10.15 20.91 17.33
N ASN A 135 11.29 21.59 17.12
CA ASN A 135 12.38 21.71 18.09
C ASN A 135 12.43 23.12 18.75
N MET A 136 11.33 23.87 18.76
CA MET A 136 11.21 25.17 19.46
C MET A 136 9.98 25.25 20.36
#